data_AF-A0A7S0FRT1-F1
#
_entry.id   AF-A0A7S0FRT1-F1
#
_cell.length_a   1.000
_cell.length_b   1.000
_cell.length_c   1.000
_cell.angle_alpha   90.00
_cell.angle_beta   90.00
_cell.angle_gamma   90.00
#
_symmetry.space_group_name_H-M   'P 1'
#
loop_
_entity.id
_entity.type
_entity.pdbx_description
1 polymer ?
#
loop_
_entity_poly.entity_id
_entity_poly.type
_entity_poly.pdbx_seq_one_letter_code
_entity_poly.pdbx_strand_id
1 'polypeptide(L)'
;DDDALSSLEQTKATDGDFGGWVVLTADQVVTHNGSILEKPESTVEAREFVGRYAESAPRTVGACVLTHIPSGIQVSGVDSAQINFLPSVADGDLVGKLLEDEAPVLSCAGGLMVEHPLVQAHISGIDGTEDSVM
;
A
#
# COMPACT_ATOMS: atom_id res chain seq x y z
N ASP A 1 0.16 -20.73 16.16
CA ASP A 1 1.05 -21.07 15.04
C ASP A 1 1.88 -19.86 14.67
N ASP A 2 2.76 -19.46 15.60
CA ASP A 2 3.42 -18.14 15.65
C ASP A 2 4.95 -18.30 15.72
N ASP A 3 5.47 -19.31 15.00
CA ASP A 3 6.81 -19.87 15.24
C ASP A 3 7.72 -19.93 13.99
N ALA A 4 7.34 -19.29 12.89
CA ALA A 4 8.15 -19.28 11.67
C ALA A 4 9.19 -18.14 11.62
N LEU A 5 9.04 -17.10 12.45
CA LEU A 5 9.90 -15.90 12.40
C LEU A 5 11.06 -15.91 13.41
N SER A 6 11.16 -16.91 14.28
CA SER A 6 12.18 -16.99 15.34
C SER A 6 13.56 -17.49 14.87
N SER A 7 13.73 -17.83 13.59
CA SER A 7 14.94 -18.53 13.08
C SER A 7 15.94 -17.69 12.30
N LEU A 8 15.77 -16.37 12.17
CA LEU A 8 16.73 -15.52 11.45
C LEU A 8 17.94 -15.21 12.35
N GLU A 9 18.89 -16.14 12.43
CA GLU A 9 20.23 -15.86 12.97
C GLU A 9 20.92 -14.79 12.12
N GLN A 10 21.01 -13.56 12.64
CA GLN A 10 21.86 -12.51 12.05
C GLN A 10 23.32 -12.94 12.14
N THR A 11 23.83 -13.53 11.06
CA THR A 11 25.25 -13.83 10.94
C THR A 11 25.97 -12.51 10.67
N LYS A 12 26.73 -12.04 11.66
CA LYS A 12 27.53 -10.82 11.55
C LYS A 12 28.62 -11.04 10.52
N ALA A 13 28.52 -10.38 9.35
CA ALA A 13 29.53 -10.46 8.31
C ALA A 13 30.88 -9.97 8.86
N THR A 14 31.88 -10.84 8.85
CA THR A 14 33.27 -10.48 9.15
C THR A 14 33.85 -9.73 7.96
N ASP A 15 34.48 -8.58 8.22
CA ASP A 15 35.10 -7.72 7.22
C ASP A 15 35.97 -8.54 6.23
N GLY A 16 35.64 -8.51 4.93
CA GLY A 16 36.59 -8.97 3.90
C GLY A 16 36.06 -9.42 2.53
N ASP A 17 34.84 -9.94 2.40
CA ASP A 17 34.28 -10.35 1.09
C ASP A 17 32.75 -10.49 1.19
N PHE A 18 32.00 -9.44 0.85
CA PHE A 18 30.56 -9.58 0.65
C PHE A 18 30.39 -10.36 -0.65
N GLY A 19 30.14 -11.67 -0.56
CA GLY A 19 29.96 -12.58 -1.70
C GLY A 19 28.80 -12.25 -2.66
N GLY A 20 28.27 -11.03 -2.59
CA GLY A 20 27.26 -10.46 -3.45
C GLY A 20 26.46 -9.35 -2.77
N TRP A 21 25.54 -8.76 -3.54
CA TRP A 21 24.52 -7.81 -3.07
C TRP A 21 23.14 -8.44 -3.28
N VAL A 22 22.21 -8.18 -2.35
CA VAL A 22 20.79 -8.45 -2.59
C VAL A 22 20.11 -7.13 -2.92
N VAL A 23 19.53 -7.03 -4.11
CA VAL A 23 18.75 -5.88 -4.56
C VAL A 23 17.27 -6.18 -4.35
N LEU A 24 16.60 -5.36 -3.55
CA LEU A 24 15.15 -5.36 -3.40
C LEU A 24 14.54 -4.37 -4.40
N THR A 25 13.65 -4.85 -5.26
CA THR A 25 12.76 -4.01 -6.05
C THR A 25 11.33 -4.30 -5.64
N ALA A 26 10.52 -3.26 -5.49
CA ALA A 26 9.11 -3.42 -5.14
C ALA A 26 8.26 -2.41 -5.89
N ASP A 27 6.99 -2.75 -6.07
CA ASP A 27 5.97 -1.87 -6.62
C ASP A 27 4.61 -2.22 -5.99
N GLN A 28 3.72 -1.25 -5.92
CA GLN A 28 2.37 -1.42 -5.38
C GLN A 28 1.34 -0.70 -6.24
N VAL A 29 0.22 -1.36 -6.48
CA VAL A 29 -0.95 -0.79 -7.15
C VAL A 29 -2.17 -0.78 -6.23
N VAL A 30 -3.09 0.17 -6.47
CA VAL A 30 -4.43 0.16 -5.88
C VAL A 30 -5.39 -0.41 -6.91
N THR A 31 -6.27 -1.30 -6.47
CA THR A 31 -7.29 -1.93 -7.30
C THR A 31 -8.68 -1.67 -6.74
N HIS A 32 -9.65 -1.47 -7.62
CA HIS A 32 -11.05 -1.28 -7.24
C HIS A 32 -11.95 -1.80 -8.36
N ASN A 33 -12.85 -2.74 -8.05
CA ASN A 33 -13.76 -3.39 -9.01
C ASN A 33 -13.08 -3.92 -10.28
N GLY A 34 -11.91 -4.55 -10.13
CA GLY A 34 -11.18 -5.19 -11.23
C GLY A 34 -10.32 -4.24 -12.08
N SER A 35 -10.30 -2.94 -11.76
CA SER A 35 -9.42 -1.96 -12.39
C SER A 35 -8.29 -1.54 -11.47
N ILE A 36 -7.12 -1.25 -12.04
CA ILE A 36 -6.04 -0.55 -11.35
C ILE A 36 -6.40 0.94 -11.33
N LEU A 37 -6.27 1.57 -10.15
CA LEU A 37 -6.44 3.00 -9.97
C LEU A 37 -5.07 3.66 -9.90
N GLU A 38 -4.85 4.60 -10.82
CA GLU A 38 -3.66 5.45 -10.84
C GLU A 38 -3.79 6.61 -9.85
N LYS A 39 -2.76 7.46 -9.84
CA LYS A 39 -2.85 8.78 -9.21
C LYS A 39 -3.89 9.61 -9.97
N PRO A 40 -4.87 10.22 -9.30
CA PRO A 40 -5.91 10.97 -9.99
C PRO A 40 -5.30 12.22 -10.65
N GLU A 41 -5.73 12.53 -11.87
CA GLU A 41 -5.30 13.69 -12.65
C GLU A 41 -6.01 14.98 -12.18
N SER A 42 -7.08 14.85 -11.38
CA SER A 42 -7.86 15.97 -10.88
C SER A 42 -8.53 15.69 -9.54
N THR A 43 -8.93 16.76 -8.85
CA THR A 43 -9.70 16.64 -7.60
C THR A 43 -11.12 16.13 -7.80
N VAL A 44 -11.65 16.20 -9.03
CA VAL A 44 -12.95 15.61 -9.40
C VAL A 44 -12.80 14.10 -9.45
N GLU A 45 -11.79 13.60 -10.17
CA GLU A 45 -11.50 12.17 -10.25
C GLU A 45 -11.16 11.57 -8.88
N ALA A 46 -10.40 12.29 -8.05
CA ALA A 46 -10.14 11.86 -6.67
C ALA A 46 -11.44 11.65 -5.88
N ARG A 47 -12.42 12.55 -6.01
CA ARG A 47 -13.74 12.39 -5.37
C ARG A 47 -14.53 11.21 -5.94
N GLU A 48 -14.44 10.97 -7.24
CA GLU A 48 -15.05 9.79 -7.87
C GLU A 48 -14.41 8.48 -7.38
N PHE A 49 -13.11 8.45 -7.13
CA PHE A 49 -12.44 7.29 -6.54
C PHE A 49 -12.94 7.06 -5.12
N VAL A 50 -12.80 8.08 -4.25
CA VAL A 50 -13.11 7.98 -2.82
C VAL A 50 -14.60 7.72 -2.58
N GLY A 51 -15.50 8.37 -3.33
CA GLY A 51 -16.94 8.18 -3.18
C GLY A 51 -17.39 6.75 -3.46
N ARG A 52 -16.71 6.03 -4.37
CA ARG A 52 -17.04 4.62 -4.66
C ARG A 52 -16.58 3.65 -3.58
N TYR A 53 -15.65 4.04 -2.70
CA TYR A 53 -15.14 3.16 -1.65
C TYR A 53 -16.19 2.84 -0.58
N ALA A 54 -17.26 3.63 -0.47
CA ALA A 54 -18.41 3.33 0.38
C ALA A 54 -19.21 2.11 -0.12
N GLU A 55 -19.19 1.84 -1.42
CA GLU A 55 -19.96 0.77 -2.06
C GLU A 55 -19.16 -0.53 -2.19
N SER A 56 -17.85 -0.40 -2.47
CA SER A 56 -16.94 -1.53 -2.63
C SER A 56 -15.54 -1.18 -2.13
N ALA A 57 -14.92 -2.09 -1.41
CA ALA A 57 -13.61 -1.86 -0.82
C ALA A 57 -12.50 -1.83 -1.90
N PRO A 58 -11.59 -0.84 -1.89
CA PRO A 58 -10.34 -0.94 -2.64
C PRO A 58 -9.37 -1.94 -2.01
N ARG A 59 -8.39 -2.38 -2.80
CA ARG A 59 -7.33 -3.29 -2.37
C ARG A 59 -5.97 -2.82 -2.86
N THR A 60 -4.97 -2.81 -1.99
CA THR A 60 -3.57 -2.71 -2.39
C THR A 60 -3.04 -4.06 -2.81
N VAL A 61 -2.22 -4.10 -3.85
CA VAL A 61 -1.47 -5.29 -4.25
C VAL A 61 -0.01 -4.87 -4.43
N GLY A 62 0.82 -5.31 -3.49
CA GLY A 62 2.26 -5.07 -3.50
C GLY A 62 3.00 -6.31 -4.00
N ALA A 63 4.05 -6.10 -4.78
CA ALA A 63 4.96 -7.15 -5.21
C ALA A 63 6.40 -6.73 -4.95
N CYS A 64 7.21 -7.68 -4.49
CA CYS A 64 8.63 -7.47 -4.28
C CYS A 64 9.47 -8.59 -4.90
N VAL A 65 10.68 -8.25 -5.31
CA VAL A 65 11.67 -9.18 -5.84
C VAL A 65 13.01 -8.91 -5.18
N LEU A 66 13.59 -9.94 -4.58
CA LEU A 66 14.96 -9.94 -4.09
C LEU A 66 15.86 -10.60 -5.15
N THR A 67 16.86 -9.87 -5.62
CA THR A 67 17.81 -10.34 -6.63
C THR A 67 19.21 -10.41 -6.04
N HIS A 68 19.81 -11.60 -5.97
CA HIS A 68 21.19 -11.76 -5.54
C HIS A 68 22.17 -11.59 -6.70
N ILE A 69 22.95 -10.53 -6.68
CA ILE A 69 24.06 -10.24 -7.60
C ILE A 69 25.35 -10.77 -6.94
N PRO A 70 26.16 -11.64 -7.55
CA PRO A 70 26.30 -11.88 -8.99
C PRO A 70 25.50 -13.07 -9.55
N SER A 71 24.87 -13.89 -8.70
CA SER A 71 24.26 -15.15 -9.15
C SER A 71 23.06 -14.99 -10.10
N GLY A 72 22.38 -13.84 -10.04
CA GLY A 72 21.13 -13.60 -10.75
C GLY A 72 19.91 -14.33 -10.17
N ILE A 73 20.05 -15.06 -9.06
CA ILE A 73 18.93 -15.74 -8.41
C ILE A 73 17.92 -14.69 -7.92
N GLN A 74 16.65 -14.94 -8.22
CA GLN A 74 15.54 -14.11 -7.79
C GLN A 74 14.55 -14.91 -6.96
N VAL A 75 14.05 -14.30 -5.89
CA VAL A 75 12.85 -14.74 -5.17
C VAL A 75 11.86 -13.58 -5.13
N SER A 76 10.58 -13.88 -5.25
CA SER A 76 9.52 -12.87 -5.26
C SER A 76 8.43 -13.17 -4.24
N GLY A 77 7.77 -12.10 -3.79
CA GLY A 77 6.60 -12.15 -2.93
C GLY A 77 5.53 -11.22 -3.47
N VAL A 78 4.27 -11.58 -3.24
CA VAL A 78 3.10 -10.72 -3.49
C VAL A 78 2.27 -10.71 -2.22
N ASP A 79 1.83 -9.53 -1.83
CA ASP A 79 0.96 -9.33 -0.68
C ASP A 79 -0.18 -8.37 -1.04
N SER A 80 -1.31 -8.48 -0.34
CA SER A 80 -2.46 -7.62 -0.62
C SER A 80 -3.28 -7.35 0.63
N ALA A 81 -3.76 -6.12 0.76
CA ALA A 81 -4.69 -5.73 1.81
C ALA A 81 -5.94 -5.06 1.23
N GLN A 82 -7.10 -5.41 1.78
CA GLN A 82 -8.35 -4.74 1.46
C GLN A 82 -8.71 -3.74 2.54
N ILE A 83 -9.07 -2.53 2.15
CA ILE A 83 -9.42 -1.45 3.07
C ILE A 83 -10.94 -1.30 3.06
N ASN A 84 -11.59 -1.68 4.16
CA ASN A 84 -13.04 -1.62 4.28
C ASN A 84 -13.46 -0.28 4.87
N PHE A 85 -14.11 0.57 4.08
CA PHE A 85 -14.60 1.87 4.52
C PHE A 85 -16.03 1.81 5.07
N LEU A 86 -16.32 2.66 6.04
CA LEU A 86 -17.68 3.00 6.46
C LEU A 86 -18.37 3.84 5.36
N PRO A 87 -19.71 3.79 5.25
CA PRO A 87 -20.45 4.62 4.29
C PRO A 87 -20.15 6.11 4.38
N SER A 88 -19.74 6.58 5.57
CA SER A 88 -19.36 7.97 5.83
C SER A 88 -18.18 8.47 4.99
N VAL A 89 -17.39 7.59 4.35
CA VAL A 89 -16.33 8.00 3.42
C VAL A 89 -16.88 8.76 2.20
N ALA A 90 -18.12 8.46 1.80
CA ALA A 90 -18.82 9.15 0.72
C ALA A 90 -19.64 10.35 1.22
N ASP A 91 -19.75 10.54 2.54
CA ASP A 91 -20.53 11.61 3.14
C ASP A 91 -19.69 12.89 3.28
N GLY A 92 -20.09 13.94 2.56
CA GLY A 92 -19.39 15.23 2.57
C GLY A 92 -18.15 15.25 1.65
N ASP A 93 -17.32 16.28 1.80
CA ASP A 93 -16.12 16.45 0.95
C ASP A 93 -14.84 16.03 1.68
N LEU A 94 -14.65 14.71 1.89
CA LEU A 94 -13.42 14.18 2.50
C LEU A 94 -12.17 14.61 1.71
N VAL A 95 -12.22 14.51 0.38
CA VAL A 95 -11.13 14.96 -0.50
C VAL A 95 -10.84 16.45 -0.32
N GLY A 96 -11.87 17.29 -0.24
CA GLY A 96 -11.71 18.71 0.07
C GLY A 96 -11.02 18.95 1.42
N LYS A 97 -11.46 18.27 2.48
CA LYS A 97 -10.83 18.37 3.81
C LYS A 97 -9.37 17.89 3.81
N LEU A 98 -9.07 16.83 3.06
CA LEU A 98 -7.70 16.34 2.88
C LEU A 98 -6.82 17.39 2.19
N LEU A 99 -7.33 18.04 1.14
CA LEU A 99 -6.60 19.11 0.45
C LEU A 99 -6.43 20.35 1.33
N GLU A 100 -7.41 20.68 2.17
CA GLU A 100 -7.32 21.76 3.17
C GLU A 100 -6.24 21.48 4.23
N ASP A 101 -6.03 20.21 4.57
CA ASP A 101 -4.97 19.73 5.47
C ASP A 101 -3.64 19.42 4.73
N GLU A 102 -3.48 19.94 3.51
CA GLU A 102 -2.29 19.80 2.67
C GLU A 102 -1.91 18.34 2.31
N ALA A 103 -2.87 17.40 2.40
CA ALA A 103 -2.63 16.02 2.05
C ALA A 103 -2.36 15.85 0.53
N PRO A 104 -1.40 15.01 0.12
CA PRO A 104 -0.97 14.83 -1.26
C PRO A 104 -1.92 13.94 -2.09
N VAL A 105 -3.23 14.21 -2.06
CA VAL A 105 -4.30 13.44 -2.74
C VAL A 105 -3.96 13.08 -4.19
N LEU A 106 -3.47 14.05 -4.97
CA LEU A 106 -3.15 13.85 -6.41
C LEU A 106 -1.84 13.08 -6.64
N SER A 107 -1.08 12.81 -5.59
CA SER A 107 0.15 12.01 -5.64
C SER A 107 -0.06 10.58 -5.13
N CYS A 108 -1.27 10.26 -4.66
CA CYS A 108 -1.63 8.95 -4.10
C CYS A 108 -2.47 8.17 -5.11
N ALA A 109 -2.03 6.96 -5.45
CA ALA A 109 -2.86 6.04 -6.23
C ALA A 109 -4.18 5.77 -5.48
N GLY A 110 -5.30 5.84 -6.18
CA GLY A 110 -6.62 5.73 -5.53
C GLY A 110 -7.07 6.96 -4.72
N GLY A 111 -6.30 8.05 -4.72
CA GLY A 111 -6.77 9.38 -4.31
C GLY A 111 -6.87 9.65 -2.80
N LEU A 112 -6.26 8.84 -1.94
CA LEU A 112 -6.14 9.14 -0.50
C LEU A 112 -4.93 8.45 0.14
N MET A 113 -4.61 8.85 1.37
CA MET A 113 -3.62 8.22 2.25
C MET A 113 -4.34 7.49 3.38
N VAL A 114 -4.12 6.19 3.53
CA VAL A 114 -4.82 5.37 4.54
C VAL A 114 -4.44 5.80 5.95
N GLU A 115 -3.20 6.21 6.17
CA GLU A 115 -2.64 6.67 7.43
C GLU A 115 -3.16 8.05 7.89
N HIS A 116 -3.79 8.82 7.00
CA HIS A 116 -4.26 10.16 7.33
C HIS A 116 -5.39 10.10 8.38
N PRO A 117 -5.36 10.88 9.47
CA PRO A 117 -6.38 10.80 10.54
C PRO A 117 -7.82 10.99 10.05
N LEU A 118 -8.02 11.91 9.10
CA LEU A 118 -9.33 12.10 8.46
C LEU A 118 -9.80 10.85 7.70
N VAL A 119 -8.92 10.08 7.08
CA VAL A 119 -9.26 8.84 6.37
C VAL A 119 -9.48 7.70 7.36
N GLN A 120 -8.62 7.56 8.37
CA GLN A 120 -8.74 6.57 9.43
C GLN A 120 -10.11 6.62 10.13
N ALA A 121 -10.68 7.82 10.33
CA ALA A 121 -12.01 7.99 10.89
C ALA A 121 -13.15 7.33 10.07
N HIS A 122 -12.87 6.98 8.81
CA HIS A 122 -13.80 6.32 7.91
C HIS A 122 -13.46 4.84 7.66
N ILE A 123 -12.40 4.29 8.27
CA ILE A 123 -12.02 2.88 8.09
C ILE A 123 -12.72 2.02 9.14
N SER A 124 -13.37 0.95 8.69
CA SER A 124 -14.02 -0.06 9.54
C SER A 124 -13.11 -1.25 9.85
N GLY A 125 -12.13 -1.52 8.99
CA GLY A 125 -11.16 -2.60 9.14
C GLY A 125 -10.28 -2.76 7.91
N ILE A 126 -9.16 -3.45 8.09
CA ILE A 126 -8.24 -3.82 7.02
C ILE A 126 -8.10 -5.35 7.03
N ASP A 127 -8.42 -5.99 5.91
CA ASP A 127 -8.18 -7.43 5.73
C ASP A 127 -6.81 -7.60 5.05
N GLY A 128 -5.78 -7.79 5.87
CA GLY A 128 -4.36 -7.81 5.51
C GLY A 128 -3.51 -7.26 6.65
N THR A 129 -2.27 -6.85 6.40
CA THR A 129 -1.49 -6.07 7.38
C THR A 129 -1.48 -4.59 6.98
N GLU A 130 -1.23 -3.71 7.93
CA GLU A 130 -0.98 -2.29 7.63
C GLU A 130 0.26 -2.12 6.74
N ASP A 131 1.26 -2.98 6.91
CA ASP A 131 2.46 -3.03 6.05
C ASP A 131 2.13 -3.46 4.61
N SER A 132 1.04 -4.18 4.37
CA SER A 132 0.59 -4.49 3.00
C SER A 132 -0.10 -3.30 2.30
N VAL A 133 -0.39 -2.23 3.05
CA VAL A 133 -1.02 -1.01 2.53
C VAL A 133 0.03 0.07 2.24
N MET A 134 1.13 0.09 3.00
CA MET A 134 2.22 1.08 2.93
C MET A 134 3.45 0.58 2.17
#